data_AF-A0A1T4N6I0-F1
#
_entry.id   AF-A0A1T4N6I0-F1
#
_cell.length_a   1.000
_cell.length_b   1.000
_cell.length_c   1.000
_cell.angle_alpha   90.00
_cell.angle_beta   90.00
_cell.angle_gamma   90.00
#
_symmetry.space_group_name_H-M   'P 1'
#
loop_
_entity.id
_entity.type
_entity.pdbx_description
1 polymer ?
#
loop_
_entity_poly.entity_id
_entity_poly.type
_entity_poly.pdbx_seq_one_letter_code
_entity_poly.pdbx_strand_id
1 'polypeptide(L)'
;MKTKKTSSFYITLALILCAVYIIFAIKPLGFEYQLTPGWKIDVTNPTISEPEENERLLHFKLGQSIGYFTEDGKVTNFISYPYKSSISKEYYTFYSANSSAASFYLPSGKKSGTINISGFPMIQDDRIYVFLPGGSSFVQCSEDGTKAWEYSGTVPITAFDSSEYGCIAGFADGSVCEFASDGTIIQRFSPGGSEFPVILGAAISSNASLVAVVCGQNKQRFVLAKNDGVNAKIIFHEFLDSSDPYQKLVRFYNNDGTVIYNSGNLLGFVETKTGKSAHLEIKGQALNVQESGDCIFILAKDGGTYTVYMVEKLATLIGTFSFEAKTAFIQTDGNKLYVGKDSTISQLVLSKK
;
A
#
# COMPACT_ATOMS: atom_id res chain seq x y z
N MET A 1 -65.75 4.29 -41.03
CA MET A 1 -65.28 3.50 -39.88
C MET A 1 -64.10 2.59 -40.28
N LYS A 2 -62.85 3.09 -40.23
CA LYS A 2 -61.63 2.29 -40.46
C LYS A 2 -60.49 2.80 -39.56
N THR A 3 -60.67 2.75 -38.25
CA THR A 3 -59.66 3.17 -37.25
C THR A 3 -59.50 2.16 -36.11
N LYS A 4 -60.09 0.96 -36.23
CA LYS A 4 -60.04 -0.06 -35.16
C LYS A 4 -58.80 -0.98 -35.22
N LYS A 5 -58.19 -1.16 -36.40
CA LYS A 5 -57.03 -2.07 -36.58
C LYS A 5 -55.69 -1.46 -36.15
N THR A 6 -55.50 -0.15 -36.27
CA THR A 6 -54.25 0.53 -35.89
C THR A 6 -54.09 0.64 -34.38
N SER A 7 -55.17 0.94 -33.65
CA SER A 7 -55.13 1.04 -32.17
C SER A 7 -54.76 -0.29 -31.50
N SER A 8 -55.27 -1.42 -31.99
CA SER A 8 -54.92 -2.74 -31.45
C SER A 8 -53.43 -3.08 -31.63
N PHE A 9 -52.82 -2.67 -32.75
CA PHE A 9 -51.40 -2.91 -32.98
C PHE A 9 -50.51 -2.12 -32.02
N TYR A 10 -50.82 -0.85 -31.76
CA TYR A 10 -50.07 -0.04 -30.80
C TYR A 10 -50.21 -0.53 -29.36
N ILE A 11 -51.38 -1.05 -28.97
CA ILE A 11 -51.59 -1.66 -27.65
C ILE A 11 -50.75 -2.93 -27.51
N THR A 12 -50.73 -3.79 -28.52
CA THR A 12 -49.89 -5.00 -28.51
C THR A 12 -48.40 -4.65 -28.49
N LEU A 13 -47.97 -3.65 -29.27
CA LEU A 13 -46.58 -3.19 -29.28
C LEU A 13 -46.16 -2.58 -27.94
N ALA A 14 -47.03 -1.80 -27.31
CA ALA A 14 -46.79 -1.24 -25.97
C ALA A 14 -46.70 -2.34 -24.91
N LEU A 15 -47.56 -3.37 -24.96
CA LEU A 15 -47.49 -4.53 -24.09
C LEU A 15 -46.18 -5.32 -24.26
N ILE A 16 -45.75 -5.52 -25.51
CA ILE A 16 -44.46 -6.17 -25.80
C ILE A 16 -43.30 -5.33 -25.27
N LEU A 17 -43.30 -4.01 -25.52
CA LEU A 17 -42.26 -3.11 -25.00
C LEU A 17 -42.24 -3.06 -23.47
N CYS A 18 -43.40 -3.07 -22.80
CA CYS A 18 -43.49 -3.18 -21.35
C CYS A 18 -42.96 -4.53 -20.85
N ALA A 19 -43.31 -5.64 -21.48
CA ALA A 19 -42.80 -6.96 -21.11
C ALA A 19 -41.27 -7.05 -21.28
N VAL A 20 -40.76 -6.56 -22.41
CA VAL A 20 -39.31 -6.46 -22.68
C VAL A 20 -38.63 -5.55 -21.65
N TYR A 21 -39.19 -4.37 -21.38
CA TYR A 21 -38.68 -3.45 -20.37
C TYR A 21 -38.63 -4.11 -18.99
N ILE A 22 -39.70 -4.77 -18.55
CA ILE A 22 -39.74 -5.47 -17.25
C ILE A 22 -38.67 -6.56 -17.19
N ILE A 23 -38.51 -7.37 -18.24
CA ILE A 23 -37.46 -8.41 -18.30
C ILE A 23 -36.06 -7.80 -18.20
N PHE A 24 -35.80 -6.67 -18.86
CA PHE A 24 -34.51 -5.97 -18.78
C PHE A 24 -34.33 -5.13 -17.50
N ALA A 25 -35.42 -4.71 -16.85
CA ALA A 25 -35.44 -3.94 -15.61
C ALA A 25 -35.34 -4.82 -14.36
N ILE A 26 -35.69 -6.11 -14.44
CA ILE A 26 -35.44 -7.14 -13.40
C ILE A 26 -33.94 -7.51 -13.33
N LYS A 27 -33.03 -6.61 -13.71
CA LYS A 27 -31.63 -6.83 -13.36
C LYS A 27 -31.55 -6.84 -11.84
N PRO A 28 -31.03 -7.93 -11.22
CA PRO A 28 -30.85 -7.94 -9.77
C PRO A 28 -30.03 -6.71 -9.40
N LEU A 29 -30.53 -5.97 -8.41
CA LEU A 29 -29.74 -4.92 -7.77
C LEU A 29 -28.39 -5.57 -7.42
N GLY A 30 -27.31 -4.96 -7.91
CA GLY A 30 -25.96 -5.47 -7.64
C GLY A 30 -25.70 -5.49 -6.14
N PHE A 31 -24.67 -6.23 -5.75
CA PHE A 31 -24.25 -6.27 -4.35
C PHE A 31 -23.90 -4.85 -3.85
N GLU A 32 -24.33 -4.52 -2.65
CA GLU A 32 -23.95 -3.28 -1.97
C GLU A 32 -22.93 -3.59 -0.88
N TYR A 33 -21.80 -2.87 -0.90
CA TYR A 33 -20.86 -2.91 0.20
C TYR A 33 -21.28 -1.93 1.28
N GLN A 34 -21.41 -2.42 2.51
CA GLN A 34 -21.72 -1.60 3.67
C GLN A 34 -20.57 -1.67 4.69
N LEU A 35 -20.13 -0.49 5.13
CA LEU A 35 -19.20 -0.32 6.25
C LEU A 35 -20.00 -0.01 7.51
N THR A 36 -20.11 -0.97 8.42
CA THR A 36 -20.78 -0.79 9.70
C THR A 36 -19.78 -0.53 10.82
N PRO A 37 -19.95 0.49 11.67
CA PRO A 37 -19.08 0.72 12.82
C PRO A 37 -19.07 -0.48 13.77
N GLY A 38 -17.88 -0.95 14.14
CA GLY A 38 -17.67 -1.97 15.17
C GLY A 38 -17.44 -1.32 16.54
N TRP A 39 -16.18 -0.97 16.81
CA TRP A 39 -15.77 -0.30 18.05
C TRP A 39 -14.84 0.88 17.76
N LYS A 40 -14.61 1.71 18.78
CA LYS A 40 -13.62 2.79 18.76
C LYS A 40 -12.89 2.85 20.10
N ILE A 41 -11.56 2.94 20.05
CA ILE A 41 -10.69 3.08 21.22
C ILE A 41 -9.86 4.37 21.14
N ASP A 42 -9.45 4.87 22.31
CA ASP A 42 -8.47 5.96 22.45
C ASP A 42 -7.16 5.37 23.00
N VAL A 43 -6.06 5.66 22.32
CA VAL A 43 -4.71 5.17 22.65
C VAL A 43 -3.85 6.23 23.34
N THR A 44 -4.42 7.33 23.83
CA THR A 44 -3.65 8.37 24.55
C THR A 44 -3.06 7.83 25.85
N ASN A 45 -3.83 7.04 26.60
CA ASN A 45 -3.41 6.36 27.83
C ASN A 45 -4.10 4.98 27.90
N PRO A 46 -3.70 4.03 27.04
CA PRO A 46 -4.42 2.78 26.92
C PRO A 46 -4.17 1.89 28.13
N THR A 47 -5.19 1.14 28.54
CA THR A 47 -5.00 0.02 29.46
C THR A 47 -4.36 -1.13 28.69
N ILE A 48 -3.14 -1.50 29.08
CA ILE A 48 -2.41 -2.59 28.44
C ILE A 48 -3.00 -3.93 28.90
N SER A 49 -3.42 -4.74 27.93
CA SER A 49 -3.94 -6.08 28.14
C SER A 49 -2.92 -7.11 27.68
N GLU A 50 -2.75 -8.20 28.42
CA GLU A 50 -1.99 -9.34 27.91
C GLU A 50 -2.78 -10.00 26.77
N PRO A 51 -2.16 -10.23 25.59
CA PRO A 51 -2.82 -10.94 24.50
C PRO A 51 -3.06 -12.40 24.87
N GLU A 52 -4.13 -12.98 24.35
CA GLU A 52 -4.36 -14.42 24.44
C GLU A 52 -3.33 -15.20 23.60
N GLU A 53 -3.11 -16.47 23.94
CA GLU A 53 -2.14 -17.30 23.23
C GLU A 53 -2.54 -17.46 21.76
N ASN A 54 -1.65 -17.11 20.83
CA ASN A 54 -1.89 -17.05 19.38
C ASN A 54 -2.93 -16.01 18.91
N GLU A 55 -3.27 -15.03 19.75
CA GLU A 55 -4.12 -13.91 19.33
C GLU A 55 -3.39 -13.07 18.26
N ARG A 56 -4.10 -12.79 17.16
CA ARG A 56 -3.55 -12.01 16.06
C ARG A 56 -3.43 -10.54 16.46
N LEU A 57 -2.23 -9.99 16.29
CA LEU A 57 -1.93 -8.60 16.61
C LEU A 57 -1.84 -7.73 15.36
N LEU A 58 -2.46 -6.57 15.44
CA LEU A 58 -2.39 -5.49 14.46
C LEU A 58 -1.52 -4.38 15.04
N HIS A 59 -0.82 -3.64 14.20
CA HIS A 59 0.08 -2.58 14.65
C HIS A 59 -0.49 -1.21 14.29
N PHE A 60 -0.11 -0.19 15.04
CA PHE A 60 -0.44 1.19 14.69
C PHE A 60 0.77 2.10 14.83
N LYS A 61 0.72 3.18 14.07
CA LYS A 61 1.60 4.34 14.22
C LYS A 61 0.78 5.61 14.10
N LEU A 62 0.75 6.38 15.18
CA LEU A 62 -0.08 7.55 15.35
C LEU A 62 0.72 8.62 16.11
N GLY A 63 0.98 9.75 15.48
CA GLY A 63 1.87 10.78 16.02
C GLY A 63 3.26 10.24 16.37
N GLN A 64 3.64 10.40 17.66
CA GLN A 64 4.88 9.86 18.24
C GLN A 64 4.63 8.61 19.09
N SER A 65 3.61 7.86 18.74
CA SER A 65 3.22 6.62 19.41
C SER A 65 3.07 5.49 18.41
N ILE A 66 3.58 4.33 18.80
CA ILE A 66 3.37 3.06 18.10
C ILE A 66 2.83 2.05 19.10
N GLY A 67 2.24 0.97 18.60
CA GLY A 67 1.80 -0.09 19.47
C GLY A 67 1.12 -1.21 18.71
N TYR A 68 0.56 -2.13 19.49
CA TYR A 68 -0.16 -3.28 19.00
C TYR A 68 -1.52 -3.36 19.66
N PHE A 69 -2.49 -3.89 18.92
CA PHE A 69 -3.85 -4.08 19.37
C PHE A 69 -4.45 -5.34 18.76
N THR A 70 -5.45 -5.88 19.43
CA THR A 70 -6.17 -7.08 18.97
C THR A 70 -7.34 -6.70 18.08
N GLU A 71 -7.93 -7.70 17.42
CA GLU A 71 -9.12 -7.55 16.58
C GLU A 71 -10.33 -6.93 17.35
N ASP A 72 -10.36 -7.11 18.67
CA ASP A 72 -11.41 -6.60 19.56
C ASP A 72 -11.07 -5.23 20.18
N GLY A 73 -9.94 -4.64 19.80
CA GLY A 73 -9.54 -3.29 20.23
C GLY A 73 -8.86 -3.25 21.59
N LYS A 74 -8.39 -4.38 22.11
CA LYS A 74 -7.53 -4.40 23.29
C LYS A 74 -6.13 -3.95 22.89
N VAL A 75 -5.58 -2.94 23.54
CA VAL A 75 -4.19 -2.52 23.30
C VAL A 75 -3.27 -3.44 24.09
N THR A 76 -2.32 -4.07 23.42
CA THR A 76 -1.41 -5.05 24.02
C THR A 76 -0.02 -4.49 24.27
N ASN A 77 0.35 -3.45 23.54
CA ASN A 77 1.59 -2.73 23.75
C ASN A 77 1.45 -1.29 23.23
N PHE A 78 2.05 -0.34 23.94
CA PHE A 78 2.03 1.08 23.60
C PHE A 78 3.37 1.71 23.94
N ILE A 79 4.00 2.33 22.94
CA ILE A 79 5.32 2.93 23.06
C ILE A 79 5.28 4.33 22.49
N SER A 80 5.61 5.31 23.32
CA SER A 80 5.97 6.66 22.87
C SER A 80 7.46 6.72 22.60
N TYR A 81 7.85 7.33 21.49
CA TYR A 81 9.25 7.42 21.09
C TYR A 81 9.68 8.87 20.82
N PRO A 82 10.94 9.24 21.14
CA PRO A 82 11.36 10.63 21.11
C PRO A 82 11.61 11.17 19.69
N TYR A 83 12.00 10.32 18.74
CA TYR A 83 12.44 10.73 17.40
C TYR A 83 11.73 9.99 16.28
N LYS A 84 12.30 8.86 15.82
CA LYS A 84 11.75 8.06 14.73
C LYS A 84 11.49 6.63 15.19
N SER A 85 10.63 5.95 14.45
CA SER A 85 10.27 4.56 14.68
C SER A 85 10.02 3.83 13.37
N SER A 86 10.22 2.52 13.42
CA SER A 86 9.76 1.57 12.41
C SER A 86 9.03 0.44 13.12
N ILE A 87 7.94 -0.03 12.52
CA ILE A 87 7.05 -1.04 13.09
C ILE A 87 6.46 -1.89 11.97
N SER A 88 6.30 -3.18 12.24
CA SER A 88 5.59 -4.14 11.43
C SER A 88 4.70 -5.01 12.33
N LYS A 89 4.17 -6.11 11.79
CA LYS A 89 3.50 -7.15 12.58
C LYS A 89 4.46 -7.93 13.49
N GLU A 90 5.74 -8.06 13.14
CA GLU A 90 6.70 -8.91 13.84
C GLU A 90 7.60 -8.13 14.81
N TYR A 91 7.96 -6.90 14.45
CA TYR A 91 8.95 -6.14 15.20
C TYR A 91 8.62 -4.66 15.25
N TYR A 92 9.11 -4.01 16.30
CA TYR A 92 9.21 -2.56 16.33
C TYR A 92 10.58 -2.10 16.85
N THR A 93 10.94 -0.88 16.45
CA THR A 93 12.13 -0.20 16.93
C THR A 93 11.89 1.32 16.95
N PHE A 94 12.67 2.01 17.78
CA PHE A 94 12.76 3.46 17.80
C PHE A 94 14.23 3.87 17.86
N TYR A 95 14.55 4.97 17.19
CA TYR A 95 15.93 5.38 16.97
C TYR A 95 16.03 6.89 16.78
N SER A 96 17.22 7.42 17.04
CA SER A 96 17.57 8.82 16.80
C SER A 96 18.40 8.96 15.52
N ALA A 97 18.59 10.19 15.04
CA ALA A 97 19.43 10.44 13.87
C ALA A 97 20.92 10.10 14.08
N ASN A 98 21.36 10.06 15.34
CA ASN A 98 22.76 9.83 15.72
C ASN A 98 22.95 8.47 16.42
N SER A 99 21.97 7.58 16.32
CA SER A 99 22.04 6.26 16.96
C SER A 99 23.11 5.40 16.27
N SER A 100 24.13 4.99 17.03
CA SER A 100 25.11 3.99 16.60
C SER A 100 24.61 2.56 16.75
N ALA A 101 23.55 2.37 17.54
CA ALA A 101 22.83 1.13 17.70
C ALA A 101 21.34 1.37 17.96
N ALA A 102 20.50 0.39 17.61
CA ALA A 102 19.06 0.40 17.89
C ALA A 102 18.61 -0.98 18.38
N SER A 103 17.94 -1.04 19.52
CA SER A 103 17.26 -2.27 19.94
C SER A 103 15.94 -2.41 19.18
N PHE A 104 15.54 -3.65 18.89
CA PHE A 104 14.23 -3.97 18.35
C PHE A 104 13.55 -5.04 19.20
N TYR A 105 12.24 -5.01 19.16
CA TYR A 105 11.36 -5.64 20.15
C TYR A 105 10.25 -6.40 19.43
N LEU A 106 9.84 -7.51 20.02
CA LEU A 106 8.65 -8.27 19.63
C LEU A 106 7.39 -7.48 19.99
N PRO A 107 6.20 -7.84 19.45
CA PRO A 107 4.94 -7.16 19.77
C PRO A 107 4.62 -7.15 21.26
N SER A 108 5.06 -8.19 21.99
CA SER A 108 4.96 -8.30 23.45
C SER A 108 5.80 -7.31 24.25
N GLY A 109 6.66 -6.52 23.59
CA GLY A 109 7.59 -5.60 24.24
C GLY A 109 8.89 -6.25 24.71
N LYS A 110 9.02 -7.57 24.58
CA LYS A 110 10.28 -8.28 24.85
C LYS A 110 11.32 -7.87 23.80
N LYS A 111 12.53 -7.51 24.25
CA LYS A 111 13.65 -7.24 23.36
C LYS A 111 13.99 -8.50 22.57
N SER A 112 14.02 -8.37 21.24
CA SER A 112 14.40 -9.46 20.32
C SER A 112 15.90 -9.44 20.06
N GLY A 113 16.46 -8.27 19.75
CA GLY A 113 17.88 -8.13 19.41
C GLY A 113 18.37 -6.69 19.43
N THR A 114 19.59 -6.48 18.93
CA THR A 114 20.21 -5.16 18.83
C THR A 114 20.92 -5.01 17.50
N ILE A 115 20.54 -4.00 16.74
CA ILE A 115 21.21 -3.57 15.52
C ILE A 115 22.41 -2.71 15.94
N ASN A 116 23.63 -3.23 15.81
CA ASN A 116 24.87 -2.49 16.11
C ASN A 116 25.46 -1.82 14.87
N ILE A 117 24.58 -1.17 14.09
CA ILE A 117 24.91 -0.48 12.83
C ILE A 117 24.34 0.92 12.92
N SER A 118 25.17 1.92 12.60
CA SER A 118 24.71 3.31 12.51
C SER A 118 23.82 3.48 11.29
N GLY A 119 22.63 4.06 11.46
CA GLY A 119 21.72 4.31 10.35
C GLY A 119 20.27 4.42 10.77
N PHE A 120 19.38 4.22 9.80
CA PHE A 120 17.93 4.34 9.94
C PHE A 120 17.26 2.99 9.71
N PRO A 121 16.89 2.28 10.79
CA PRO A 121 16.15 1.03 10.67
C PRO A 121 14.79 1.18 9.98
N MET A 122 14.51 0.23 9.10
CA MET A 122 13.24 0.03 8.42
C MET A 122 12.88 -1.45 8.50
N ILE A 123 11.76 -1.72 9.15
CA ILE A 123 11.21 -3.05 9.34
C ILE A 123 10.08 -3.22 8.33
N GLN A 124 10.17 -4.26 7.49
CA GLN A 124 9.12 -4.67 6.56
C GLN A 124 8.81 -6.14 6.85
N ASP A 125 7.63 -6.40 7.42
CA ASP A 125 7.28 -7.69 8.01
C ASP A 125 8.33 -8.17 9.03
N ASP A 126 8.95 -9.32 8.81
CA ASP A 126 10.03 -9.91 9.59
C ASP A 126 11.43 -9.39 9.19
N ARG A 127 11.54 -8.65 8.08
CA ARG A 127 12.81 -8.23 7.50
C ARG A 127 13.25 -6.89 8.08
N ILE A 128 14.52 -6.83 8.49
CA ILE A 128 15.14 -5.64 9.07
C ILE A 128 16.17 -5.10 8.09
N TYR A 129 15.95 -3.88 7.60
CA TYR A 129 16.91 -3.13 6.81
C TYR A 129 17.42 -1.92 7.59
N VAL A 130 18.66 -1.51 7.36
CA VAL A 130 19.26 -0.30 7.95
C VAL A 130 19.82 0.55 6.82
N PHE A 131 19.21 1.70 6.57
CA PHE A 131 19.76 2.68 5.63
C PHE A 131 20.93 3.40 6.26
N LEU A 132 22.10 3.30 5.64
CA LEU A 132 23.33 3.87 6.18
C LEU A 132 23.35 5.40 6.01
N PRO A 133 24.09 6.12 6.87
CA PRO A 133 24.35 7.54 6.67
C PRO A 133 24.87 7.83 5.25
N GLY A 134 24.38 8.91 4.65
CA GLY A 134 24.66 9.25 3.24
C GLY A 134 23.58 8.79 2.26
N GLY A 135 22.73 7.83 2.65
CA GLY A 135 21.51 7.49 1.90
C GLY A 135 21.73 6.73 0.59
N SER A 136 22.95 6.28 0.28
CA SER A 136 23.30 5.53 -0.94
C SER A 136 23.56 4.04 -0.70
N SER A 137 23.44 3.60 0.54
CA SER A 137 23.79 2.24 0.98
C SER A 137 22.81 1.76 2.04
N PHE A 138 22.63 0.45 2.12
CA PHE A 138 21.80 -0.17 3.15
C PHE A 138 22.32 -1.57 3.51
N VAL A 139 21.95 -2.01 4.71
CA VAL A 139 22.29 -3.34 5.24
C VAL A 139 21.00 -4.11 5.47
N GLN A 140 20.99 -5.40 5.15
CA GLN A 140 20.00 -6.34 5.65
C GLN A 140 20.54 -6.98 6.93
N CYS A 141 19.70 -7.07 7.95
CA CYS A 141 20.03 -7.69 9.22
C CYS A 141 19.35 -9.05 9.38
N SER A 142 20.04 -9.97 10.05
CA SER A 142 19.45 -11.20 10.56
C SER A 142 18.53 -10.95 11.76
N GLU A 143 17.82 -11.99 12.18
CA GLU A 143 16.85 -11.96 13.29
C GLU A 143 17.42 -11.53 14.65
N ASP A 144 18.75 -11.57 14.83
CA ASP A 144 19.46 -11.11 16.03
C ASP A 144 19.94 -9.64 15.93
N GLY A 145 19.83 -9.04 14.75
CA GLY A 145 20.26 -7.67 14.45
C GLY A 145 21.71 -7.57 13.93
N THR A 146 22.38 -8.68 13.65
CA THR A 146 23.70 -8.66 13.01
C THR A 146 23.58 -8.44 11.49
N LYS A 147 24.65 -7.96 10.85
CA LYS A 147 24.67 -7.75 9.40
C LYS A 147 24.68 -9.11 8.70
N ALA A 148 23.67 -9.39 7.86
CA ALA A 148 23.74 -10.53 6.96
C ALA A 148 24.46 -10.17 5.65
N TRP A 149 24.06 -9.06 5.02
CA TRP A 149 24.70 -8.55 3.80
C TRP A 149 24.51 -7.04 3.67
N GLU A 150 25.30 -6.43 2.79
CA GLU A 150 25.32 -4.98 2.59
C GLU A 150 25.38 -4.63 1.11
N TYR A 151 24.57 -3.65 0.71
CA TYR A 151 24.73 -2.94 -0.54
C TYR A 151 25.42 -1.59 -0.27
N SER A 152 26.57 -1.38 -0.92
CA SER A 152 27.31 -0.12 -0.86
C SER A 152 27.27 0.58 -2.23
N GLY A 153 26.59 1.72 -2.30
CA GLY A 153 26.44 2.51 -3.52
C GLY A 153 26.91 3.95 -3.34
N THR A 154 27.04 4.68 -4.45
CA THR A 154 27.37 6.12 -4.47
C THR A 154 26.19 7.00 -4.85
N VAL A 155 25.10 6.40 -5.34
CA VAL A 155 23.90 7.12 -5.78
C VAL A 155 22.85 7.05 -4.67
N PRO A 156 22.22 8.18 -4.29
CA PRO A 156 21.16 8.19 -3.30
C PRO A 156 20.01 7.25 -3.67
N ILE A 157 19.54 6.47 -2.69
CA ILE A 157 18.36 5.62 -2.77
C ILE A 157 17.13 6.50 -2.56
N THR A 158 16.20 6.44 -3.50
CA THR A 158 15.00 7.29 -3.52
C THR A 158 13.70 6.49 -3.43
N ALA A 159 13.76 5.18 -3.67
CA ALA A 159 12.64 4.27 -3.49
C ALA A 159 13.16 2.88 -3.06
N PHE A 160 12.38 2.16 -2.26
CA PHE A 160 12.73 0.83 -1.78
C PHE A 160 11.48 0.00 -1.48
N ASP A 161 11.54 -1.30 -1.76
CA ASP A 161 10.55 -2.27 -1.30
C ASP A 161 11.18 -3.66 -1.13
N SER A 162 10.55 -4.57 -0.37
CA SER A 162 11.05 -5.94 -0.15
C SER A 162 9.96 -6.99 -0.05
N SER A 163 10.33 -8.21 -0.45
CA SER A 163 9.57 -9.45 -0.25
C SER A 163 10.46 -10.51 0.39
N GLU A 164 9.90 -11.70 0.63
CA GLU A 164 10.66 -12.85 1.15
C GLU A 164 11.80 -13.27 0.21
N TYR A 165 11.65 -13.05 -1.10
CA TYR A 165 12.61 -13.49 -2.12
C TYR A 165 13.68 -12.45 -2.44
N GLY A 166 13.58 -11.23 -1.92
CA GLY A 166 14.52 -10.17 -2.26
C GLY A 166 14.03 -8.77 -1.98
N CYS A 167 14.77 -7.78 -2.48
CA CYS A 167 14.36 -6.38 -2.41
C CYS A 167 14.69 -5.63 -3.70
N ILE A 168 14.08 -4.46 -3.83
CA ILE A 168 14.31 -3.53 -4.93
C ILE A 168 14.73 -2.18 -4.37
N ALA A 169 15.74 -1.56 -4.99
CA ALA A 169 16.13 -0.19 -4.71
C ALA A 169 16.08 0.63 -6.01
N GLY A 170 15.44 1.79 -5.93
CA GLY A 170 15.43 2.81 -6.96
C GLY A 170 16.33 3.98 -6.58
N PHE A 171 17.00 4.55 -7.57
CA PHE A 171 18.08 5.52 -7.35
C PHE A 171 17.80 6.88 -7.98
N ALA A 172 18.50 7.90 -7.47
CA ALA A 172 18.43 9.29 -7.95
C ALA A 172 18.96 9.49 -9.37
N ASP A 173 19.71 8.54 -9.93
CA ASP A 173 20.17 8.55 -11.33
C ASP A 173 19.21 7.80 -12.28
N GLY A 174 18.04 7.38 -11.78
CA GLY A 174 17.02 6.64 -12.51
C GLY A 174 17.38 5.17 -12.78
N SER A 175 18.43 4.64 -12.15
CA SER A 175 18.67 3.19 -12.13
C SER A 175 17.78 2.50 -11.09
N VAL A 176 17.53 1.21 -11.33
CA VAL A 176 16.83 0.28 -10.46
C VAL A 176 17.72 -0.93 -10.26
N CYS A 177 17.87 -1.40 -9.03
CA CYS A 177 18.54 -2.66 -8.70
C CYS A 177 17.57 -3.59 -7.98
N GLU A 178 17.52 -4.84 -8.43
CA GLU A 178 16.85 -5.93 -7.73
C GLU A 178 17.91 -6.84 -7.10
N PHE A 179 17.67 -7.23 -5.84
CA PHE A 179 18.54 -8.05 -5.03
C PHE A 179 17.78 -9.31 -4.62
N ALA A 180 18.46 -10.46 -4.66
CA ALA A 180 18.00 -11.68 -4.01
C ALA A 180 18.04 -11.51 -2.48
N SER A 181 17.41 -12.44 -1.76
CA SER A 181 17.38 -12.44 -0.29
C SER A 181 18.77 -12.51 0.37
N ASP A 182 19.78 -13.04 -0.33
CA ASP A 182 21.18 -13.09 0.10
C ASP A 182 22.02 -11.84 -0.27
N GLY A 183 21.41 -10.85 -0.93
CA GLY A 183 22.07 -9.61 -1.36
C GLY A 183 22.70 -9.68 -2.75
N THR A 184 22.62 -10.82 -3.45
CA THR A 184 23.08 -10.94 -4.84
C THR A 184 22.25 -10.03 -5.75
N ILE A 185 22.91 -9.21 -6.56
CA ILE A 185 22.22 -8.38 -7.56
C ILE A 185 21.70 -9.30 -8.66
N ILE A 186 20.37 -9.42 -8.79
CA ILE A 186 19.72 -10.23 -9.82
C ILE A 186 19.69 -9.45 -11.13
N GLN A 187 19.32 -8.17 -11.07
CA GLN A 187 19.28 -7.31 -12.25
C GLN A 187 19.47 -5.84 -11.90
N ARG A 188 20.00 -5.10 -12.88
CA ARG A 188 20.07 -3.64 -12.88
C ARG A 188 19.58 -3.11 -14.22
N PHE A 189 18.67 -2.15 -14.18
CA PHE A 189 18.16 -1.51 -15.40
C PHE A 189 17.78 -0.06 -15.15
N SER A 190 17.65 0.72 -16.22
CA SER A 190 17.17 2.10 -16.18
C SER A 190 15.96 2.21 -17.11
N PRO A 191 14.76 2.53 -16.60
CA PRO A 191 13.55 2.60 -17.44
C PRO A 191 13.64 3.58 -18.62
N GLY A 192 14.37 4.70 -18.42
CA GLY A 192 14.59 5.74 -19.42
C GLY A 192 13.31 6.46 -19.91
N GLY A 193 13.49 7.41 -20.83
CA GLY A 193 12.40 8.13 -21.51
C GLY A 193 11.98 9.47 -20.91
N SER A 194 12.51 9.83 -19.74
CA SER A 194 12.26 11.12 -19.07
C SER A 194 13.47 12.06 -19.22
N GLU A 195 13.24 13.38 -19.10
CA GLU A 195 14.32 14.37 -19.20
C GLU A 195 15.27 14.30 -18.00
N PHE A 196 14.71 14.14 -16.80
CA PHE A 196 15.49 13.97 -15.58
C PHE A 196 15.28 12.56 -15.02
N PRO A 197 16.34 11.73 -14.96
CA PRO A 197 16.21 10.37 -14.47
C PRO A 197 16.17 10.35 -12.94
N VAL A 198 15.20 9.64 -12.37
CA VAL A 198 15.05 9.40 -10.93
C VAL A 198 14.02 8.29 -10.73
N ILE A 199 14.16 7.45 -9.70
CA ILE A 199 13.08 6.55 -9.30
C ILE A 199 12.32 7.16 -8.12
N LEU A 200 11.03 7.39 -8.29
CA LEU A 200 10.18 8.07 -7.31
C LEU A 200 9.33 7.08 -6.49
N GLY A 201 9.05 5.90 -7.02
CA GLY A 201 8.40 4.81 -6.30
C GLY A 201 8.85 3.47 -6.86
N ALA A 202 8.88 2.45 -6.01
CA ALA A 202 9.29 1.10 -6.35
C ALA A 202 8.45 0.09 -5.57
N ALA A 203 8.13 -1.03 -6.20
CA ALA A 203 7.53 -2.19 -5.57
C ALA A 203 8.07 -3.47 -6.19
N ILE A 204 8.14 -4.54 -5.39
CA ILE A 204 8.52 -5.89 -5.83
C ILE A 204 7.37 -6.86 -5.55
N SER A 205 7.10 -7.78 -6.46
CA SER A 205 6.08 -8.80 -6.24
C SER A 205 6.49 -9.79 -5.14
N SER A 206 5.52 -10.47 -4.55
CA SER A 206 5.75 -11.43 -3.47
C SER A 206 6.80 -12.48 -3.82
N ASN A 207 6.86 -12.91 -5.09
CA ASN A 207 7.81 -13.90 -5.61
C ASN A 207 9.03 -13.31 -6.36
N ALA A 208 9.25 -12.00 -6.28
CA ALA A 208 10.32 -11.26 -6.99
C ALA A 208 10.35 -11.42 -8.52
N SER A 209 9.28 -11.92 -9.15
CA SER A 209 9.23 -12.07 -10.62
C SER A 209 8.86 -10.78 -11.36
N LEU A 210 8.28 -9.81 -10.65
CA LEU A 210 7.85 -8.53 -11.20
C LEU A 210 8.36 -7.38 -10.33
N VAL A 211 8.71 -6.30 -11.00
CA VAL A 211 9.08 -5.04 -10.38
C VAL A 211 8.30 -3.91 -11.03
N ALA A 212 7.80 -2.98 -10.22
CA ALA A 212 7.05 -1.83 -10.69
C ALA A 212 7.68 -0.55 -10.16
N VAL A 213 7.81 0.46 -11.01
CA VAL A 213 8.41 1.74 -10.65
C VAL A 213 7.63 2.91 -11.23
N VAL A 214 7.59 4.01 -10.46
CA VAL A 214 7.30 5.34 -11.00
C VAL A 214 8.62 6.08 -11.11
N CYS A 215 8.92 6.62 -12.28
CA CYS A 215 10.24 7.19 -12.58
C CYS A 215 10.17 8.47 -13.40
N GLY A 216 11.22 9.25 -13.27
CA GLY A 216 11.53 10.43 -14.06
C GLY A 216 10.77 11.69 -13.68
N GLN A 217 11.28 12.82 -14.15
CA GLN A 217 10.59 14.12 -14.12
C GLN A 217 10.59 14.71 -15.54
N ASN A 218 9.58 15.53 -15.82
CA ASN A 218 9.26 16.07 -17.15
C ASN A 218 9.14 14.94 -18.18
N LYS A 219 7.94 14.33 -18.25
CA LYS A 219 7.65 12.98 -18.77
C LYS A 219 7.88 11.90 -17.70
N GLN A 220 7.23 12.08 -16.55
CA GLN A 220 7.13 11.03 -15.53
C GLN A 220 6.47 9.79 -16.16
N ARG A 221 6.83 8.60 -15.68
CA ARG A 221 6.42 7.34 -16.30
C ARG A 221 6.17 6.29 -15.24
N PHE A 222 5.16 5.47 -15.44
CA PHE A 222 5.02 4.20 -14.74
C PHE A 222 5.59 3.08 -15.62
N VAL A 223 6.34 2.15 -15.01
CA VAL A 223 6.93 0.99 -15.69
C VAL A 223 6.72 -0.25 -14.83
N LEU A 224 6.18 -1.29 -15.46
CA LEU A 224 6.13 -2.64 -14.93
C LEU A 224 7.08 -3.50 -15.76
N ALA A 225 8.05 -4.11 -15.08
CA ALA A 225 9.02 -5.00 -15.68
C ALA A 225 8.95 -6.40 -15.06
N LYS A 226 9.24 -7.40 -15.89
CA LYS A 226 9.39 -8.79 -15.50
C LYS A 226 10.86 -9.14 -15.46
N ASN A 227 11.25 -9.85 -14.42
CA ASN A 227 12.54 -10.52 -14.36
C ASN A 227 12.45 -11.84 -15.15
N ASP A 228 13.22 -11.98 -16.23
CA ASP A 228 13.29 -13.21 -17.03
C ASP A 228 14.54 -14.06 -16.75
N GLY A 229 15.30 -13.71 -15.70
CA GLY A 229 16.52 -14.38 -15.29
C GLY A 229 17.78 -13.87 -16.01
N VAL A 230 17.65 -13.04 -17.04
CA VAL A 230 18.80 -12.43 -17.74
C VAL A 230 18.68 -10.92 -17.81
N ASN A 231 17.50 -10.39 -18.12
CA ASN A 231 17.26 -8.95 -18.24
C ASN A 231 15.90 -8.55 -17.66
N ALA A 232 15.80 -7.26 -17.31
CA ALA A 232 14.51 -6.65 -17.03
C ALA A 232 13.74 -6.46 -18.33
N LYS A 233 12.65 -7.19 -18.53
CA LYS A 233 11.76 -6.99 -19.66
C LYS A 233 10.61 -6.07 -19.25
N ILE A 234 10.56 -4.87 -19.81
CA ILE A 234 9.40 -3.98 -19.65
C ILE A 234 8.19 -4.63 -20.33
N ILE A 235 7.15 -4.93 -19.54
CA ILE A 235 5.91 -5.56 -20.02
C ILE A 235 4.73 -4.60 -20.08
N PHE A 236 4.80 -3.49 -19.34
CA PHE A 236 3.85 -2.40 -19.44
C PHE A 236 4.52 -1.08 -19.09
N HIS A 237 4.11 0.00 -19.74
CA HIS A 237 4.47 1.34 -19.34
C HIS A 237 3.43 2.36 -19.80
N GLU A 238 3.41 3.51 -19.14
CA GLU A 238 2.66 4.67 -19.59
C GLU A 238 3.32 5.96 -19.11
N PHE A 239 3.20 7.02 -19.91
CA PHE A 239 3.60 8.36 -19.48
C PHE A 239 2.51 8.95 -18.60
N LEU A 240 2.94 9.75 -17.63
CA LEU A 240 2.10 10.35 -16.61
C LEU A 240 2.09 11.86 -16.81
N ASP A 241 0.91 12.45 -16.73
CA ASP A 241 0.72 13.89 -16.97
C ASP A 241 1.26 14.74 -15.81
N SER A 242 1.25 14.20 -14.59
CA SER A 242 1.87 14.88 -13.45
C SER A 242 3.39 14.82 -13.56
N SER A 243 4.05 15.88 -13.10
CA SER A 243 5.51 15.91 -12.96
C SER A 243 5.83 16.58 -11.64
N ASP A 244 5.99 15.78 -10.58
CA ASP A 244 6.45 16.28 -9.29
C ASP A 244 7.55 15.36 -8.71
N PRO A 245 8.48 15.92 -7.93
CA PRO A 245 9.67 15.21 -7.48
C PRO A 245 9.45 14.38 -6.21
N TYR A 246 8.20 14.22 -5.75
CA TYR A 246 7.92 13.54 -4.48
C TYR A 246 7.81 12.03 -4.64
N GLN A 247 8.16 11.32 -3.56
CA GLN A 247 8.04 9.86 -3.50
C GLN A 247 6.61 9.41 -3.83
N LYS A 248 6.47 8.36 -4.63
CA LYS A 248 5.19 7.82 -5.08
C LYS A 248 4.93 6.47 -4.45
N LEU A 249 3.67 6.27 -4.05
CA LEU A 249 3.18 4.96 -3.68
C LEU A 249 3.16 4.08 -4.94
N VAL A 250 3.76 2.90 -4.84
CA VAL A 250 3.64 1.80 -5.80
C VAL A 250 3.43 0.54 -4.95
N ARG A 251 2.46 -0.29 -5.29
CA ARG A 251 2.17 -1.51 -4.52
C ARG A 251 1.54 -2.59 -5.38
N PHE A 252 2.00 -3.83 -5.23
CA PHE A 252 1.28 -5.00 -5.72
C PHE A 252 0.15 -5.38 -4.76
N TYR A 253 -0.99 -5.81 -5.31
CA TYR A 253 -2.14 -6.29 -4.52
C TYR A 253 -2.84 -7.43 -5.23
N ASN A 254 -3.81 -8.07 -4.56
CA ASN A 254 -4.56 -9.21 -5.09
C ASN A 254 -3.61 -10.33 -5.54
N ASN A 255 -2.72 -10.75 -4.62
CA ASN A 255 -1.69 -11.76 -4.87
C ASN A 255 -0.84 -11.45 -6.11
N ASP A 256 -0.35 -10.21 -6.20
CA ASP A 256 0.41 -9.64 -7.34
C ASP A 256 -0.31 -9.65 -8.69
N GLY A 257 -1.63 -9.86 -8.70
CA GLY A 257 -2.44 -9.81 -9.93
C GLY A 257 -2.57 -8.40 -10.49
N THR A 258 -2.35 -7.36 -9.68
CA THR A 258 -2.45 -5.97 -10.10
C THR A 258 -1.48 -5.08 -9.34
N VAL A 259 -1.01 -4.01 -10.00
CA VAL A 259 -0.20 -2.95 -9.40
C VAL A 259 -1.00 -1.68 -9.30
N ILE A 260 -0.92 -1.01 -8.15
CA ILE A 260 -1.41 0.36 -7.96
C ILE A 260 -0.21 1.28 -7.89
N TYR A 261 -0.33 2.44 -8.53
CA TYR A 261 0.64 3.51 -8.37
C TYR A 261 -0.06 4.87 -8.25
N ASN A 262 0.56 5.81 -7.55
CA ASN A 262 0.06 7.19 -7.45
C ASN A 262 0.90 8.15 -8.31
N SER A 263 0.21 9.04 -9.02
CA SER A 263 0.82 10.10 -9.82
C SER A 263 -0.02 11.38 -9.71
N GLY A 264 0.47 12.38 -8.98
CA GLY A 264 -0.34 13.56 -8.61
C GLY A 264 -1.67 13.16 -7.98
N ASN A 265 -2.77 13.62 -8.57
CA ASN A 265 -4.16 13.33 -8.18
C ASN A 265 -4.74 12.09 -8.88
N LEU A 266 -3.89 11.16 -9.32
CA LEU A 266 -4.30 9.95 -10.03
C LEU A 266 -3.81 8.70 -9.30
N LEU A 267 -4.64 7.68 -9.27
CA LEU A 267 -4.24 6.31 -9.03
C LEU A 267 -4.33 5.53 -10.34
N GLY A 268 -3.22 4.96 -10.79
CA GLY A 268 -3.25 3.98 -11.87
C GLY A 268 -3.30 2.56 -11.32
N PHE A 269 -4.02 1.70 -12.04
CA PHE A 269 -4.19 0.28 -11.75
C PHE A 269 -3.78 -0.49 -12.99
N VAL A 270 -2.90 -1.48 -12.86
CA VAL A 270 -2.39 -2.26 -14.00
C VAL A 270 -2.43 -3.74 -13.69
N GLU A 271 -3.22 -4.50 -14.44
CA GLU A 271 -3.28 -5.96 -14.33
C GLU A 271 -1.99 -6.58 -14.88
N THR A 272 -1.30 -7.35 -14.05
CA THR A 272 0.09 -7.76 -14.32
C THR A 272 0.22 -8.76 -15.47
N LYS A 273 -0.83 -9.54 -15.74
CA LYS A 273 -0.83 -10.56 -16.81
C LYS A 273 -1.22 -10.02 -18.17
N THR A 274 -2.20 -9.11 -18.23
CA THR A 274 -2.80 -8.64 -19.47
C THR A 274 -2.28 -7.25 -19.89
N GLY A 275 -1.71 -6.49 -18.95
CA GLY A 275 -1.37 -5.08 -19.15
C GLY A 275 -2.61 -4.17 -19.22
N LYS A 276 -3.80 -4.67 -18.89
CA LYS A 276 -5.00 -3.84 -18.83
C LYS A 276 -4.84 -2.80 -17.72
N SER A 277 -4.96 -1.53 -18.08
CA SER A 277 -4.89 -0.43 -17.13
C SER A 277 -6.22 0.29 -16.95
N ALA A 278 -6.36 0.95 -15.81
CA ALA A 278 -7.42 1.88 -15.50
C ALA A 278 -6.90 2.95 -14.54
N HIS A 279 -7.57 4.10 -14.50
CA HIS A 279 -7.19 5.19 -13.61
C HIS A 279 -8.38 5.66 -12.79
N LEU A 280 -8.10 6.11 -11.56
CA LEU A 280 -9.05 6.72 -10.65
C LEU A 280 -8.50 8.08 -10.21
N GLU A 281 -9.30 9.12 -10.38
CA GLU A 281 -8.98 10.43 -9.80
C GLU A 281 -9.13 10.39 -8.28
N ILE A 282 -8.12 10.90 -7.59
CA ILE A 282 -8.10 11.08 -6.14
C ILE A 282 -7.66 12.49 -5.80
N LYS A 283 -7.97 12.93 -4.59
CA LYS A 283 -7.45 14.18 -4.03
C LYS A 283 -6.22 13.89 -3.17
N GLY A 284 -5.11 14.54 -3.51
CA GLY A 284 -3.87 14.47 -2.75
C GLY A 284 -3.04 13.22 -3.05
N GLN A 285 -2.10 12.95 -2.16
CA GLN A 285 -1.11 11.88 -2.32
C GLN A 285 -1.56 10.60 -1.62
N ALA A 286 -1.47 9.46 -2.31
CA ALA A 286 -1.73 8.16 -1.70
C ALA A 286 -0.60 7.78 -0.74
N LEU A 287 -0.97 7.33 0.46
CA LEU A 287 -0.04 7.00 1.54
C LEU A 287 -0.04 5.51 1.89
N ASN A 288 -1.17 4.85 1.74
CA ASN A 288 -1.32 3.44 2.11
C ASN A 288 -2.40 2.76 1.25
N VAL A 289 -2.22 1.47 1.00
CA VAL A 289 -3.16 0.60 0.28
C VAL A 289 -3.34 -0.67 1.11
N GLN A 290 -4.58 -1.06 1.35
CA GLN A 290 -4.95 -2.28 2.09
C GLN A 290 -6.00 -3.06 1.31
N GLU A 291 -6.07 -4.37 1.50
CA GLU A 291 -7.02 -5.25 0.82
C GLU A 291 -7.90 -6.01 1.82
N SER A 292 -9.18 -6.18 1.49
CA SER A 292 -10.13 -6.97 2.27
C SER A 292 -11.19 -7.53 1.33
N GLY A 293 -11.20 -8.85 1.14
CA GLY A 293 -12.01 -9.50 0.11
C GLY A 293 -11.72 -8.94 -1.28
N ASP A 294 -12.76 -8.56 -2.02
CA ASP A 294 -12.64 -7.96 -3.36
C ASP A 294 -12.34 -6.45 -3.34
N CYS A 295 -12.22 -5.85 -2.15
CA CYS A 295 -12.12 -4.41 -1.97
C CYS A 295 -10.70 -3.97 -1.64
N ILE A 296 -10.35 -2.82 -2.20
CA ILE A 296 -9.08 -2.13 -1.96
C ILE A 296 -9.40 -0.83 -1.23
N PHE A 297 -8.72 -0.58 -0.13
CA PHE A 297 -8.79 0.68 0.60
C PHE A 297 -7.51 1.47 0.37
N ILE A 298 -7.64 2.69 -0.17
CA ILE A 298 -6.52 3.62 -0.34
C ILE A 298 -6.69 4.80 0.61
N LEU A 299 -5.71 5.04 1.47
CA LEU A 299 -5.62 6.24 2.28
C LEU A 299 -4.81 7.30 1.52
N ALA A 300 -5.42 8.43 1.20
CA ALA A 300 -4.75 9.58 0.61
C ALA A 300 -4.81 10.79 1.55
N LYS A 301 -3.86 11.71 1.37
CA LYS A 301 -3.74 12.96 2.14
C LYS A 301 -3.67 14.17 1.24
N ASP A 302 -4.49 15.16 1.54
CA ASP A 302 -4.47 16.48 0.94
C ASP A 302 -4.51 17.54 2.05
N GLY A 303 -3.38 18.22 2.26
CA GLY A 303 -3.19 19.13 3.39
C GLY A 303 -3.46 18.47 4.75
N GLY A 304 -4.45 18.97 5.49
CA GLY A 304 -4.90 18.42 6.78
C GLY A 304 -6.00 17.35 6.69
N THR A 305 -6.45 17.02 5.47
CA THR A 305 -7.55 16.09 5.24
C THR A 305 -7.01 14.75 4.77
N TYR A 306 -7.48 13.68 5.40
CA TYR A 306 -7.28 12.30 4.95
C TYR A 306 -8.57 11.81 4.31
N THR A 307 -8.45 11.08 3.19
CA THR A 307 -9.58 10.45 2.51
C THR A 307 -9.28 8.98 2.29
N VAL A 308 -10.24 8.13 2.66
CA VAL A 308 -10.20 6.70 2.36
C VAL A 308 -11.07 6.46 1.14
N TYR A 309 -10.47 5.91 0.09
CA TYR A 309 -11.15 5.47 -1.12
C TYR A 309 -11.32 3.96 -1.07
N MET A 310 -12.54 3.50 -1.33
CA MET A 310 -12.88 2.09 -1.43
C MET A 310 -13.10 1.75 -2.90
N VAL A 311 -12.32 0.82 -3.44
CA VAL A 311 -12.26 0.49 -4.86
C VAL A 311 -12.47 -1.00 -5.06
N GLU A 312 -13.28 -1.37 -6.06
CA GLU A 312 -13.38 -2.72 -6.60
C GLU A 312 -12.66 -2.82 -7.94
N LYS A 313 -12.16 -4.02 -8.27
CA LYS A 313 -11.63 -4.33 -9.61
C LYS A 313 -10.54 -3.32 -10.03
N LEU A 314 -10.40 -3.08 -11.34
CA LEU A 314 -9.52 -2.06 -11.92
C LEU A 314 -10.22 -0.69 -11.85
N ALA A 315 -10.05 0.03 -10.74
CA ALA A 315 -10.47 1.43 -10.55
C ALA A 315 -11.98 1.72 -10.40
N THR A 316 -12.83 0.74 -10.05
CA THR A 316 -14.25 1.02 -9.80
C THR A 316 -14.44 1.58 -8.39
N LEU A 317 -14.70 2.88 -8.28
CA LEU A 317 -14.96 3.52 -6.99
C LEU A 317 -16.29 3.02 -6.39
N ILE A 318 -16.22 2.41 -5.21
CA ILE A 318 -17.37 1.95 -4.44
C ILE A 318 -17.86 3.07 -3.51
N GLY A 319 -16.92 3.76 -2.85
CA GLY A 319 -17.26 4.79 -1.87
C GLY A 319 -16.04 5.51 -1.33
N THR A 320 -16.28 6.63 -0.65
CA THR A 320 -15.25 7.41 0.02
C THR A 320 -15.75 7.95 1.35
N PHE A 321 -14.81 8.21 2.26
CA PHE A 321 -15.05 9.06 3.41
C PHE A 321 -13.79 9.84 3.74
N SER A 322 -13.96 11.04 4.29
CA SER A 322 -12.87 11.96 4.60
C SER A 322 -12.94 12.42 6.05
N PHE A 323 -11.78 12.74 6.62
CA PHE A 323 -11.66 13.26 7.97
C PHE A 323 -10.40 14.12 8.12
N GLU A 324 -10.48 15.14 8.97
CA GLU A 324 -9.30 15.92 9.36
C GLU A 324 -8.50 15.16 10.44
N ALA A 325 -7.18 15.15 10.30
CA ALA A 325 -6.25 14.56 11.26
C ALA A 325 -4.84 15.13 11.07
N LYS A 326 -4.00 15.04 12.09
CA LYS A 326 -2.54 15.25 11.98
C LYS A 326 -1.85 13.98 11.49
N THR A 327 -2.29 12.83 11.99
CA THR A 327 -1.78 11.51 11.60
C THR A 327 -2.91 10.51 11.43
N ALA A 328 -2.78 9.63 10.44
CA ALA A 328 -3.73 8.56 10.19
C ALA A 328 -3.04 7.33 9.62
N PHE A 329 -3.66 6.18 9.80
CA PHE A 329 -3.31 4.94 9.13
C PHE A 329 -4.59 4.18 8.76
N ILE A 330 -4.46 3.24 7.83
CA ILE A 330 -5.45 2.19 7.60
C ILE A 330 -4.76 0.84 7.66
N GLN A 331 -5.49 -0.16 8.15
CA GLN A 331 -5.07 -1.56 8.11
C GLN A 331 -6.31 -2.43 7.92
N THR A 332 -6.18 -3.57 7.26
CA THR A 332 -7.27 -4.55 7.14
C THR A 332 -6.92 -5.86 7.83
N ASP A 333 -7.95 -6.55 8.29
CA ASP A 333 -7.86 -7.94 8.74
C ASP A 333 -9.18 -8.66 8.48
N GLY A 334 -9.15 -9.77 7.74
CA GLY A 334 -10.37 -10.44 7.29
C GLY A 334 -11.31 -9.47 6.56
N ASN A 335 -12.54 -9.31 7.07
CA ASN A 335 -13.55 -8.36 6.58
C ASN A 335 -13.59 -7.05 7.38
N LYS A 336 -12.54 -6.70 8.10
CA LYS A 336 -12.49 -5.51 8.96
C LYS A 336 -11.49 -4.50 8.41
N LEU A 337 -11.87 -3.23 8.45
CA LEU A 337 -11.04 -2.07 8.18
C LEU A 337 -10.81 -1.31 9.48
N TYR A 338 -9.56 -1.12 9.84
CA TYR A 338 -9.13 -0.30 10.96
C TYR A 338 -8.68 1.06 10.46
N VAL A 339 -9.23 2.12 11.05
CA VAL A 339 -8.89 3.51 10.71
C VAL A 339 -8.34 4.17 11.95
N GLY A 340 -7.05 4.50 11.89
CA GLY A 340 -6.40 5.34 12.89
C GLY A 340 -6.57 6.81 12.57
N LYS A 341 -6.96 7.60 13.56
CA LYS A 341 -7.04 9.06 13.51
C LYS A 341 -6.48 9.65 14.80
N ASP A 342 -5.36 10.36 14.69
CA ASP A 342 -4.68 11.05 15.78
C ASP A 342 -4.41 10.13 16.97
N SER A 343 -5.28 10.10 17.98
CA SER A 343 -5.16 9.22 19.15
C SER A 343 -6.22 8.12 19.20
N THR A 344 -7.00 7.92 18.15
CA THR A 344 -8.11 6.97 18.15
C THR A 344 -7.97 5.94 17.04
N ILE A 345 -8.44 4.72 17.31
CA ILE A 345 -8.53 3.63 16.32
C ILE A 345 -9.99 3.20 16.27
N SER A 346 -10.56 3.15 15.08
CA SER A 346 -11.93 2.71 14.84
C SER A 346 -11.93 1.47 13.97
N GLN A 347 -12.76 0.49 14.32
CA GLN A 347 -13.04 -0.67 13.47
C GLN A 347 -14.31 -0.42 12.66
N LEU A 348 -14.24 -0.72 11.38
CA LEU A 348 -15.36 -0.79 10.45
C LEU A 348 -15.45 -2.21 9.91
N VAL A 349 -16.64 -2.81 9.97
CA VAL A 349 -16.89 -4.15 9.42
C VAL A 349 -17.42 -4.01 8.01
N LEU A 350 -16.77 -4.67 7.07
CA LEU A 350 -17.18 -4.78 5.68
C LEU A 350 -18.17 -5.93 5.53
N SER A 351 -19.33 -5.62 4.96
CA SER A 351 -20.34 -6.61 4.57
C SER A 351 -20.76 -6.38 3.12
N LYS A 352 -21.02 -7.47 2.40
CA LYS A 352 -21.56 -7.48 1.04
C LYS A 352 -23.01 -7.97 1.14
N LYS A 353 -23.97 -7.10 0.82
CA LYS A 353 -25.41 -7.40 0.90
C LYS A 353 -26.04 -7.54 -0.48
#